data_AF-A0A1Z8JHF2-F1
#
_entry.id   AF-A0A1Z8JHF2-F1
#
_cell.length_a   1.000
_cell.length_b   1.000
_cell.length_c   1.000
_cell.angle_alpha   90.00
_cell.angle_beta   90.00
_cell.angle_gamma   90.00
#
_symmetry.space_group_name_H-M   'P 1'
#
loop_
_entity.id
_entity.type
_entity.pdbx_description
1 polymer ?
#
loop_
_entity_poly.entity_id
_entity_poly.type
_entity_poly.pdbx_seq_one_letter_code
_entity_poly.pdbx_strand_id
1 'polypeptide(L)'
;MWKLVQSGLSVVAGTAEPEYGAEAIHPVGFNLEEGDPKYSHLTIEDMKYVSPNHTNVETQTFYFEDDSYAGFAQVIHSNVIGLHTTAQFTFKLFPKANPKDFVWTSTKLENFSIEDGTDFKADGLTIVLNKDTADEYQLDSSVNKLTEVHLTMKRIGQGIKFGKDGQTLYGTDIDNPWGNMRHVFWPRCHVNGEIILRELKPGQDVDYLEPSELEYLDKEKIEIKDGLTMYVMALQGMKPHHAAATWDFLNYQSKDYSVVIMEFTTPPSYNTTKVSVCMTVDKDGKVILATMNNKTEHLDCEKDETSGWEVPKRIQYTMTDDDAEEKERVQVQVRGDLKCLCERVDVMAEIPQFVKNIVSGVAGTKPYIFQFSNEMELTIKRGDKVEVDEKGYAYSETTFITAI
;
A
#
# COMPACT_ATOMS: atom_id res chain seq x y z
N MET A 1 -15.65 9.13 29.28
CA MET A 1 -16.01 7.88 30.00
C MET A 1 -17.02 7.04 29.21
N TRP A 2 -18.18 7.57 28.80
CA TRP A 2 -19.16 6.84 27.96
C TRP A 2 -18.61 6.44 26.57
N LYS A 3 -17.94 7.35 25.85
CA LYS A 3 -17.28 7.05 24.56
C LYS A 3 -16.17 5.99 24.68
N LEU A 4 -15.43 5.96 25.79
CA LEU A 4 -14.37 4.96 26.05
C LEU A 4 -14.96 3.57 26.36
N VAL A 5 -16.09 3.52 27.09
CA VAL A 5 -16.84 2.27 27.33
C VAL A 5 -17.48 1.77 26.04
N GLN A 6 -18.01 2.66 25.19
CA GLN A 6 -18.52 2.32 23.86
C GLN A 6 -17.41 1.85 22.92
N SER A 7 -16.23 2.48 22.94
CA SER A 7 -15.05 2.05 22.20
C SER A 7 -14.59 0.64 22.63
N GLY A 8 -14.56 0.37 23.94
CA GLY A 8 -14.28 -0.97 24.46
C GLY A 8 -15.31 -2.01 24.02
N LEU A 9 -16.58 -1.61 23.89
CA LEU A 9 -17.65 -2.47 23.39
C LEU A 9 -17.66 -2.63 21.87
N SER A 10 -17.32 -1.61 21.07
CA SER A 10 -17.22 -1.74 19.60
C SER A 10 -16.02 -2.60 19.20
N VAL A 11 -14.89 -2.47 19.92
CA VAL A 11 -13.71 -3.33 19.74
C VAL A 11 -14.02 -4.81 20.00
N VAL A 12 -14.94 -5.13 20.92
CA VAL A 12 -15.25 -6.51 21.35
C VAL A 12 -16.53 -7.08 20.73
N ALA A 13 -17.56 -6.26 20.49
CA ALA A 13 -18.90 -6.69 20.08
C ALA A 13 -19.30 -6.29 18.66
N GLY A 14 -18.45 -5.55 17.92
CA GLY A 14 -18.74 -5.13 16.54
C GLY A 14 -19.85 -4.09 16.42
N THR A 15 -20.23 -3.41 17.50
CA THR A 15 -21.21 -2.31 17.44
C THR A 15 -20.62 -1.09 16.71
N ALA A 16 -21.47 -0.21 16.20
CA ALA A 16 -21.04 1.07 15.61
C ALA A 16 -20.08 1.82 16.57
N GLU A 17 -18.96 2.29 16.03
CA GLU A 17 -18.03 3.16 16.75
C GLU A 17 -18.77 4.42 17.22
N PRO A 18 -18.49 4.93 18.43
CA PRO A 18 -19.02 6.22 18.83
C PRO A 18 -18.50 7.32 17.89
N GLU A 19 -19.30 8.36 17.69
CA GLU A 19 -18.82 9.57 17.00
C GLU A 19 -17.78 10.25 17.88
N TYR A 20 -16.50 10.12 17.51
CA TYR A 20 -15.39 10.73 18.22
C TYR A 20 -15.30 12.21 17.89
N GLY A 21 -15.34 12.56 16.59
CA GLY A 21 -15.17 13.91 16.08
C GLY A 21 -13.81 14.13 15.40
N ALA A 22 -13.65 15.27 14.73
CA ALA A 22 -12.41 15.62 14.01
C ALA A 22 -11.21 15.83 14.95
N GLU A 23 -11.45 16.12 16.23
CA GLU A 23 -10.42 16.26 17.27
C GLU A 23 -9.76 14.94 17.66
N ALA A 24 -10.33 13.81 17.24
CA ALA A 24 -9.82 12.47 17.54
C ALA A 24 -9.00 11.87 16.38
N ILE A 25 -8.77 12.64 15.31
CA ILE A 25 -7.87 12.30 14.21
C ILE A 25 -6.81 13.38 14.11
N HIS A 26 -5.55 12.96 14.12
CA HIS A 26 -4.39 13.84 13.98
C HIS A 26 -3.67 13.42 12.71
N PRO A 27 -4.03 14.00 11.54
CA PRO A 27 -3.42 13.66 10.26
C PRO A 27 -1.91 13.79 10.29
N VAL A 28 -1.22 13.04 9.44
CA VAL A 28 0.23 13.21 9.26
C VAL A 28 0.57 14.69 9.04
N GLY A 29 1.60 15.15 9.76
CA GLY A 29 1.99 16.56 9.78
C GLY A 29 1.20 17.47 10.72
N PHE A 30 0.26 16.98 11.53
CA PHE A 30 -0.53 17.80 12.48
C PHE A 30 0.32 18.61 13.48
N ASN A 31 1.55 18.17 13.74
CA ASN A 31 2.48 18.74 14.71
C ASN A 31 3.62 19.55 14.07
N LEU A 32 3.45 19.93 12.80
CA LEU A 32 4.34 20.85 12.10
C LEU A 32 4.00 22.30 12.45
N GLU A 33 5.03 23.10 12.66
CA GLU A 33 4.91 24.55 12.82
C GLU A 33 5.03 25.24 11.45
N GLU A 34 4.64 26.52 11.37
CA GLU A 34 4.79 27.31 10.15
C GLU A 34 6.27 27.37 9.72
N GLY A 35 6.54 26.93 8.49
CA GLY A 35 7.90 26.86 7.94
C GLY A 35 8.63 25.54 8.18
N ASP A 36 8.07 24.61 8.97
CA ASP A 36 8.63 23.27 9.08
C ASP A 36 8.58 22.54 7.72
N PRO A 37 9.60 21.72 7.39
CA PRO A 37 9.56 20.91 6.18
C PRO A 37 8.43 19.87 6.27
N LYS A 38 7.54 19.86 5.28
CA LYS A 38 6.40 18.93 5.19
C LYS A 38 6.82 17.45 5.07
N TYR A 39 8.06 17.21 4.64
CA TYR A 39 8.63 15.89 4.48
C TYR A 39 10.13 15.90 4.80
N SER A 40 10.69 14.72 5.05
CA SER A 40 12.12 14.54 5.22
C SER A 40 12.60 13.22 4.60
N HIS A 41 13.92 13.11 4.41
CA HIS A 41 14.52 11.89 3.89
C HIS A 41 14.55 10.77 4.92
N LEU A 42 14.36 9.53 4.47
CA LEU A 42 14.42 8.37 5.37
C LEU A 42 15.84 8.12 5.87
N THR A 43 15.93 7.81 7.15
CA THR A 43 17.08 7.16 7.77
C THR A 43 16.84 5.66 7.88
N ILE A 44 17.88 4.89 8.23
CA ILE A 44 17.71 3.46 8.52
C ILE A 44 16.71 3.20 9.66
N GLU A 45 16.65 4.09 10.65
CA GLU A 45 15.70 3.98 11.77
C GLU A 45 14.26 4.04 11.28
N ASP A 46 13.99 4.89 10.28
CA ASP A 46 12.66 5.00 9.69
C ASP A 46 12.22 3.74 8.94
N MET A 47 13.16 2.90 8.54
CA MET A 47 12.91 1.65 7.81
C MET A 47 12.80 0.43 8.73
N LYS A 48 12.94 0.61 10.04
CA LYS A 48 12.76 -0.49 10.99
C LYS A 48 11.28 -0.79 11.20
N TYR A 49 11.00 -2.08 11.41
CA TYR A 49 9.73 -2.52 11.95
C TYR A 49 9.53 -1.92 13.33
N VAL A 50 8.33 -1.43 13.58
CA VAL A 50 7.93 -0.92 14.89
C VAL A 50 7.62 -2.10 15.82
N SER A 51 7.03 -3.16 15.28
CA SER A 51 6.53 -4.36 15.96
C SER A 51 5.77 -4.06 17.26
N PRO A 52 4.67 -3.26 17.23
CA PRO A 52 3.92 -2.93 18.43
C PRO A 52 3.36 -4.16 19.16
N ASN A 53 3.20 -4.04 20.47
CA ASN A 53 2.64 -5.07 21.34
C ASN A 53 1.10 -5.03 21.45
N HIS A 54 0.43 -4.29 20.58
CA HIS A 54 -1.04 -4.24 20.47
C HIS A 54 -1.49 -4.76 19.11
N THR A 55 -2.81 -4.81 18.88
CA THR A 55 -3.36 -5.22 17.58
C THR A 55 -2.84 -4.30 16.48
N ASN A 56 -2.11 -4.86 15.51
CA ASN A 56 -1.57 -4.12 14.38
C ASN A 56 -1.28 -5.02 13.18
N VAL A 57 -1.12 -4.38 12.03
CA VAL A 57 -0.60 -4.97 10.81
C VAL A 57 0.53 -4.07 10.30
N GLU A 58 1.72 -4.64 10.12
CA GLU A 58 2.84 -4.03 9.44
C GLU A 58 3.10 -4.73 8.11
N THR A 59 3.39 -3.93 7.08
CA THR A 59 3.72 -4.46 5.76
C THR A 59 5.00 -3.84 5.22
N GLN A 60 5.76 -4.64 4.49
CA GLN A 60 6.73 -4.16 3.51
C GLN A 60 6.23 -4.61 2.14
N THR A 61 5.98 -3.65 1.26
CA THR A 61 5.43 -3.91 -0.07
C THR A 61 6.34 -3.32 -1.14
N PHE A 62 6.69 -4.15 -2.12
CA PHE A 62 7.46 -3.76 -3.29
C PHE A 62 6.55 -3.90 -4.52
N TYR A 63 6.00 -2.78 -5.00
CA TYR A 63 5.30 -2.75 -6.28
C TYR A 63 6.33 -2.65 -7.39
N PHE A 64 6.29 -3.53 -8.38
CA PHE A 64 7.29 -3.58 -9.44
C PHE A 64 6.67 -3.65 -10.83
N GLU A 65 7.41 -3.20 -11.82
CA GLU A 65 7.03 -3.25 -13.23
C GLU A 65 8.26 -3.25 -14.15
N ASP A 66 8.13 -3.89 -15.31
CA ASP A 66 9.02 -3.72 -16.46
C ASP A 66 8.17 -3.53 -17.75
N ASP A 67 8.78 -3.58 -18.93
CA ASP A 67 8.06 -3.40 -20.19
C ASP A 67 6.88 -4.38 -20.40
N SER A 68 6.93 -5.57 -19.79
CA SER A 68 6.00 -6.68 -20.05
C SER A 68 5.11 -7.03 -18.86
N TYR A 69 5.62 -6.93 -17.65
CA TYR A 69 4.98 -7.41 -16.43
C TYR A 69 4.87 -6.32 -15.38
N ALA A 70 3.90 -6.48 -14.48
CA ALA A 70 3.81 -5.72 -13.26
C ALA A 70 3.23 -6.57 -12.14
N GLY A 71 3.43 -6.13 -10.90
CA GLY A 71 3.06 -6.93 -9.74
C GLY A 71 3.44 -6.29 -8.42
N PHE A 72 3.31 -7.07 -7.36
CA PHE A 72 3.88 -6.73 -6.07
C PHE A 72 4.33 -7.96 -5.30
N ALA A 73 5.34 -7.78 -4.45
CA ALA A 73 5.73 -8.72 -3.42
C ALA A 73 5.57 -8.04 -2.05
N GLN A 74 4.87 -8.70 -1.14
CA GLN A 74 4.50 -8.13 0.15
C GLN A 74 4.72 -9.15 1.27
N VAL A 75 5.39 -8.72 2.33
CA VAL A 75 5.28 -9.40 3.63
C VAL A 75 4.29 -8.64 4.51
N ILE A 76 3.40 -9.40 5.15
CA ILE A 76 2.44 -8.91 6.12
C ILE A 76 2.81 -9.52 7.47
N HIS A 77 3.16 -8.71 8.45
CA HIS A 77 3.41 -9.10 9.83
C HIS A 77 2.29 -8.54 10.70
N SER A 78 1.54 -9.40 11.36
CA SER A 78 0.37 -8.99 12.16
C SER A 78 0.52 -9.45 13.59
N ASN A 79 0.14 -8.59 14.53
CA ASN A 79 -0.02 -8.94 15.93
C ASN A 79 -1.50 -8.85 16.30
N VAL A 80 -2.07 -9.94 16.82
CA VAL A 80 -3.46 -9.98 17.28
C VAL A 80 -3.49 -9.92 18.81
N ILE A 81 -4.01 -8.81 19.35
CA ILE A 81 -4.21 -8.58 20.80
C ILE A 81 -2.88 -8.61 21.60
N GLY A 82 -1.72 -8.49 20.96
CA GLY A 82 -0.42 -8.52 21.65
C GLY A 82 0.06 -9.93 22.03
N LEU A 83 -0.67 -10.97 21.64
CA LEU A 83 -0.45 -12.35 22.11
C LEU A 83 0.00 -13.31 21.02
N HIS A 84 -0.44 -13.08 19.77
CA HIS A 84 -0.14 -13.96 18.65
C HIS A 84 0.34 -13.14 17.47
N THR A 85 1.61 -13.36 17.09
CA THR A 85 2.14 -12.85 15.83
C THR A 85 1.89 -13.87 14.72
N THR A 86 1.56 -13.37 13.54
CA THR A 86 1.44 -14.16 12.31
C THR A 86 2.14 -13.41 11.20
N ALA A 87 2.69 -14.14 10.24
CA ALA A 87 3.28 -13.53 9.06
C ALA A 87 2.83 -14.25 7.79
N GLN A 88 2.68 -13.49 6.71
CA GLN A 88 2.30 -14.00 5.40
C GLN A 88 3.13 -13.32 4.33
N PHE A 89 3.47 -14.06 3.28
CA PHE A 89 4.02 -13.53 2.04
C PHE A 89 2.96 -13.58 0.95
N THR A 90 2.62 -12.42 0.40
CA THR A 90 1.71 -12.28 -0.74
C THR A 90 2.51 -11.85 -1.96
N PHE A 91 2.27 -12.52 -3.07
CA PHE A 91 2.90 -12.21 -4.34
C PHE A 91 1.86 -12.16 -5.44
N LYS A 92 1.93 -11.12 -6.28
CA LYS A 92 1.10 -10.95 -7.45
C LYS A 92 1.97 -10.58 -8.65
N LEU A 93 1.69 -11.21 -9.80
CA LEU A 93 2.31 -10.91 -11.08
C LEU A 93 1.26 -10.96 -12.17
N PHE A 94 1.31 -10.04 -13.14
CA PHE A 94 0.46 -10.07 -14.32
C PHE A 94 1.17 -9.45 -15.53
N PRO A 95 0.88 -9.93 -16.76
CA PRO A 95 1.28 -9.25 -17.98
C PRO A 95 0.55 -7.91 -18.10
N LYS A 96 1.26 -6.82 -18.39
CA LYS A 96 0.64 -5.50 -18.61
C LYS A 96 -0.33 -5.50 -19.80
N ALA A 97 -0.03 -6.31 -20.82
CA ALA A 97 -0.89 -6.45 -21.99
C ALA A 97 -2.23 -7.14 -21.68
N ASN A 98 -2.29 -7.97 -20.63
CA ASN A 98 -3.52 -8.60 -20.17
C ASN A 98 -3.53 -8.76 -18.64
N PRO A 99 -3.83 -7.69 -17.87
CA PRO A 99 -3.70 -7.71 -16.41
C PRO A 99 -4.62 -8.69 -15.66
N LYS A 100 -5.58 -9.31 -16.36
CA LYS A 100 -6.48 -10.33 -15.82
C LYS A 100 -5.85 -11.72 -15.77
N ASP A 101 -4.81 -11.96 -16.56
CA ASP A 101 -4.05 -13.22 -16.56
C ASP A 101 -2.98 -13.15 -15.46
N PHE A 102 -3.42 -13.01 -14.21
CA PHE A 102 -2.52 -12.81 -13.08
C PHE A 102 -2.27 -14.12 -12.32
N VAL A 103 -1.09 -14.19 -11.70
CA VAL A 103 -0.78 -15.12 -10.61
C VAL A 103 -0.93 -14.36 -9.30
N TRP A 104 -1.65 -14.93 -8.34
CA TRP A 104 -1.74 -14.45 -6.97
C TRP A 104 -1.48 -15.62 -6.03
N THR A 105 -0.50 -15.48 -5.14
CA THR A 105 -0.25 -16.43 -4.06
C THR A 105 -0.22 -15.71 -2.73
N SER A 106 -0.84 -16.29 -1.71
CA SER A 106 -0.67 -15.88 -0.31
C SER A 106 -0.24 -17.09 0.49
N THR A 107 0.87 -16.98 1.23
CA THR A 107 1.47 -18.12 1.94
C THR A 107 1.83 -17.73 3.35
N LYS A 108 1.35 -18.51 4.32
CA LYS A 108 1.72 -18.34 5.73
C LYS A 108 3.22 -18.62 5.90
N LEU A 109 3.88 -17.77 6.68
CA LEU A 109 5.28 -17.91 7.02
C LEU A 109 5.46 -18.60 8.37
N GLU A 110 6.43 -19.51 8.44
CA GLU A 110 6.80 -20.24 9.65
C GLU A 110 8.21 -19.83 10.09
N ASN A 111 8.49 -19.95 11.41
CA ASN A 111 9.78 -19.61 12.02
C ASN A 111 10.30 -18.21 11.65
N PHE A 112 9.41 -17.23 11.54
CA PHE A 112 9.76 -15.88 11.10
C PHE A 112 10.39 -15.04 12.21
N SER A 113 11.27 -14.11 11.82
CA SER A 113 11.95 -13.16 12.69
C SER A 113 12.12 -11.79 12.01
N ILE A 114 12.10 -10.73 12.82
CA ILE A 114 12.60 -9.41 12.45
C ILE A 114 14.04 -9.33 12.96
N GLU A 115 15.00 -9.17 12.06
CA GLU A 115 16.43 -9.08 12.38
C GLU A 115 16.97 -7.69 12.04
N ASP A 116 17.89 -7.19 12.87
CA ASP A 116 18.51 -5.86 12.72
C ASP A 116 17.50 -4.70 12.56
N GLY A 117 16.24 -4.93 12.94
CA GLY A 117 15.12 -4.01 12.82
C GLY A 117 14.53 -3.88 11.42
N THR A 118 15.31 -4.05 10.34
CA THR A 118 14.85 -3.83 8.96
C THR A 118 14.59 -5.11 8.17
N ASP A 119 15.17 -6.23 8.61
CA ASP A 119 15.17 -7.48 7.83
C ASP A 119 14.06 -8.38 8.29
N PHE A 120 13.46 -9.10 7.34
CA PHE A 120 12.42 -10.08 7.61
C PHE A 120 12.89 -11.44 7.10
N LYS A 121 12.97 -12.43 8.00
CA LYS A 121 13.37 -13.80 7.65
C LYS A 121 12.28 -14.77 8.07
N ALA A 122 12.15 -15.86 7.33
CA ALA A 122 11.31 -17.01 7.65
C ALA A 122 11.86 -18.25 6.93
N ASP A 123 11.30 -19.43 7.19
CA ASP A 123 11.63 -20.61 6.39
C ASP A 123 11.29 -20.37 4.92
N GLY A 124 12.31 -20.36 4.06
CA GLY A 124 12.17 -20.12 2.62
C GLY A 124 11.92 -18.65 2.23
N LEU A 125 12.08 -17.68 3.13
CA LEU A 125 11.98 -16.24 2.81
C LEU A 125 13.09 -15.43 3.48
N THR A 126 13.72 -14.54 2.72
CA THR A 126 14.55 -13.46 3.26
C THR A 126 14.27 -12.15 2.54
N ILE A 127 14.09 -11.08 3.32
CA ILE A 127 14.07 -9.68 2.86
C ILE A 127 15.14 -8.95 3.67
N VAL A 128 16.22 -8.54 3.01
CA VAL A 128 17.42 -8.02 3.68
C VAL A 128 17.80 -6.67 3.09
N LEU A 129 17.91 -5.64 3.94
CA LEU A 129 18.44 -4.33 3.56
C LEU A 129 19.97 -4.35 3.59
N ASN A 130 20.62 -3.83 2.54
CA ASN A 130 22.04 -3.53 2.55
C ASN A 130 22.34 -2.47 3.62
N LYS A 131 23.03 -2.86 4.69
CA LYS A 131 23.28 -2.01 5.86
C LYS A 131 24.37 -0.97 5.64
N ASP A 132 25.26 -1.19 4.67
CA ASP A 132 26.37 -0.27 4.39
C ASP A 132 25.86 0.99 3.67
N THR A 133 24.90 0.82 2.77
CA THR A 133 24.38 1.90 1.91
C THR A 133 22.95 2.31 2.24
N ALA A 134 22.17 1.43 2.87
CA ALA A 134 20.75 1.61 3.18
C ALA A 134 19.89 1.99 1.94
N ASP A 135 20.29 1.51 0.77
CA ASP A 135 19.67 1.83 -0.53
C ASP A 135 19.24 0.62 -1.35
N GLU A 136 19.44 -0.61 -0.86
CA GLU A 136 19.15 -1.83 -1.62
C GLU A 136 18.52 -2.90 -0.74
N TYR A 137 17.40 -3.48 -1.19
CA TYR A 137 16.81 -4.68 -0.61
C TYR A 137 17.04 -5.88 -1.51
N GLN A 138 17.38 -7.02 -0.91
CA GLN A 138 17.34 -8.33 -1.54
C GLN A 138 16.15 -9.10 -1.00
N LEU A 139 15.28 -9.56 -1.88
CA LEU A 139 14.13 -10.41 -1.59
C LEU A 139 14.32 -11.76 -2.27
N ASP A 140 14.34 -12.81 -1.47
CA ASP A 140 14.39 -14.20 -1.92
C ASP A 140 13.27 -14.96 -1.26
N SER A 141 12.41 -15.60 -2.05
CA SER A 141 11.24 -16.33 -1.59
C SER A 141 11.05 -17.61 -2.38
N SER A 142 11.03 -18.73 -1.66
CA SER A 142 10.63 -20.05 -2.16
C SER A 142 9.55 -20.68 -1.28
N VAL A 143 8.79 -19.85 -0.55
CA VAL A 143 7.79 -20.30 0.43
C VAL A 143 6.59 -20.97 -0.23
N ASN A 144 6.27 -20.61 -1.48
CA ASN A 144 5.12 -21.13 -2.19
C ASN A 144 5.54 -22.20 -3.20
N LYS A 145 4.77 -23.30 -3.28
CA LYS A 145 5.04 -24.45 -4.17
C LYS A 145 4.88 -24.11 -5.66
N LEU A 146 4.17 -23.03 -6.00
CA LEU A 146 3.88 -22.59 -7.36
C LEU A 146 4.74 -21.40 -7.79
N THR A 147 5.31 -20.63 -6.87
CA THR A 147 6.08 -19.42 -7.18
C THR A 147 7.39 -19.33 -6.39
N GLU A 148 8.50 -19.06 -7.08
CA GLU A 148 9.73 -18.52 -6.46
C GLU A 148 9.97 -17.10 -6.95
N VAL A 149 10.46 -16.23 -6.07
CA VAL A 149 10.63 -14.79 -6.30
C VAL A 149 12.00 -14.36 -5.80
N HIS A 150 12.85 -13.87 -6.70
CA HIS A 150 14.20 -13.40 -6.42
C HIS A 150 14.36 -12.00 -7.00
N LEU A 151 14.25 -10.96 -6.17
CA LEU A 151 14.27 -9.57 -6.61
C LEU A 151 15.34 -8.78 -5.86
N THR A 152 16.07 -7.94 -6.58
CA THR A 152 16.94 -6.90 -6.00
C THR A 152 16.36 -5.53 -6.33
N MET A 153 16.03 -4.76 -5.30
CA MET A 153 15.43 -3.44 -5.42
C MET A 153 16.42 -2.40 -4.93
N LYS A 154 16.88 -1.53 -5.83
CA LYS A 154 17.85 -0.48 -5.52
C LYS A 154 17.27 0.91 -5.69
N ARG A 155 17.31 1.70 -4.63
CA ARG A 155 16.78 3.07 -4.58
C ARG A 155 17.54 4.00 -5.53
N ILE A 156 16.81 4.83 -6.28
CA ILE A 156 17.39 5.85 -7.16
C ILE A 156 17.54 7.19 -6.42
N GLY A 157 16.48 7.65 -5.77
CA GLY A 157 16.45 8.89 -4.98
C GLY A 157 16.59 8.66 -3.48
N GLN A 158 16.25 9.67 -2.68
CA GLN A 158 16.05 9.47 -1.24
C GLN A 158 14.65 8.94 -0.95
N GLY A 159 14.52 8.12 0.10
CA GLY A 159 13.20 7.77 0.63
C GLY A 159 12.54 9.00 1.25
N ILE A 160 11.22 8.96 1.40
CA ILE A 160 10.41 10.07 1.92
C ILE A 160 9.53 9.61 3.08
N LYS A 161 9.49 10.41 4.15
CA LYS A 161 8.43 10.40 5.18
C LYS A 161 7.80 11.80 5.28
N PHE A 162 6.49 11.84 5.52
CA PHE A 162 5.75 13.09 5.74
C PHE A 162 5.66 13.41 7.23
N GLY A 163 5.56 14.69 7.55
CA GLY A 163 5.64 15.14 8.94
C GLY A 163 6.96 14.73 9.60
N LYS A 164 6.91 14.53 10.92
CA LYS A 164 8.10 14.17 11.71
C LYS A 164 8.47 12.68 11.57
N ASP A 165 7.48 11.81 11.40
CA ASP A 165 7.62 10.36 11.55
C ASP A 165 6.73 9.52 10.59
N GLY A 166 5.97 10.17 9.71
CA GLY A 166 5.02 9.52 8.81
C GLY A 166 3.71 9.08 9.46
N GLN A 167 3.43 9.47 10.71
CA GLN A 167 2.28 8.97 11.47
C GLN A 167 1.04 9.85 11.38
N THR A 168 -0.11 9.19 11.28
CA THR A 168 -1.43 9.72 11.62
C THR A 168 -1.89 9.05 12.91
N LEU A 169 -2.37 9.83 13.88
CA LEU A 169 -2.78 9.30 15.19
C LEU A 169 -4.30 9.37 15.35
N TYR A 170 -4.84 8.40 16.07
CA TYR A 170 -6.25 8.31 16.42
C TYR A 170 -6.38 8.35 17.94
N GLY A 171 -7.14 9.31 18.46
CA GLY A 171 -7.28 9.54 19.89
C GLY A 171 -7.49 11.00 20.25
N THR A 172 -8.19 11.26 21.35
CA THR A 172 -8.28 12.62 21.93
C THR A 172 -7.06 12.96 22.80
N ASP A 173 -6.25 11.97 23.16
CA ASP A 173 -4.99 12.11 23.89
C ASP A 173 -3.86 11.73 22.94
N ILE A 174 -3.07 12.73 22.52
CA ILE A 174 -1.97 12.55 21.54
C ILE A 174 -0.82 11.76 22.16
N ASP A 175 -0.65 11.82 23.48
CA ASP A 175 0.40 11.08 24.19
C ASP A 175 0.04 9.60 24.37
N ASN A 176 -1.26 9.26 24.27
CA ASN A 176 -1.79 7.91 24.39
C ASN A 176 -2.84 7.61 23.29
N PRO A 177 -2.45 7.61 22.01
CA PRO A 177 -3.37 7.33 20.92
C PRO A 177 -3.86 5.88 21.02
N TRP A 178 -5.12 5.64 20.67
CA TRP A 178 -5.68 4.28 20.64
C TRP A 178 -5.44 3.57 19.30
N GLY A 179 -4.93 4.30 18.31
CA GLY A 179 -4.57 3.75 17.00
C GLY A 179 -3.64 4.69 16.25
N ASN A 180 -2.91 4.15 15.29
CA ASN A 180 -2.08 4.93 14.39
C ASN A 180 -2.08 4.32 12.99
N MET A 181 -1.71 5.15 12.03
CA MET A 181 -1.29 4.74 10.70
C MET A 181 0.05 5.36 10.40
N ARG A 182 0.94 4.62 9.73
CA ARG A 182 2.25 5.14 9.32
C ARG A 182 2.58 4.68 7.92
N HIS A 183 3.17 5.57 7.13
CA HIS A 183 3.73 5.22 5.83
C HIS A 183 5.10 5.87 5.62
N VAL A 184 6.04 5.10 5.08
CA VAL A 184 7.32 5.60 4.56
C VAL A 184 7.61 4.97 3.21
N PHE A 185 8.23 5.73 2.31
CA PHE A 185 8.29 5.37 0.90
C PHE A 185 9.70 5.43 0.33
N TRP A 186 10.03 4.53 -0.59
CA TRP A 186 10.96 4.82 -1.67
C TRP A 186 10.14 4.98 -2.96
N PRO A 187 9.96 6.21 -3.47
CA PRO A 187 9.01 6.47 -4.55
C PRO A 187 9.45 5.98 -5.93
N ARG A 188 10.77 5.82 -6.11
CA ARG A 188 11.36 5.31 -7.35
C ARG A 188 12.64 4.54 -7.05
N CYS A 189 12.69 3.32 -7.53
CA CYS A 189 13.82 2.40 -7.40
C CYS A 189 13.96 1.59 -8.69
N HIS A 190 15.15 1.06 -8.95
CA HIS A 190 15.35 0.00 -9.92
C HIS A 190 14.98 -1.35 -9.33
N VAL A 191 14.49 -2.26 -10.16
CA VAL A 191 14.29 -3.67 -9.81
C VAL A 191 14.83 -4.57 -10.91
N ASN A 192 15.56 -5.59 -10.50
CA ASN A 192 15.99 -6.68 -11.38
C ASN A 192 15.80 -8.00 -10.65
N GLY A 193 15.53 -9.07 -11.38
CA GLY A 193 15.42 -10.38 -10.76
C GLY A 193 14.76 -11.44 -11.60
N GLU A 194 14.45 -12.54 -10.94
CA GLU A 194 13.89 -13.74 -11.53
C GLU A 194 12.66 -14.18 -10.75
N ILE A 195 11.59 -14.46 -11.49
CA ILE A 195 10.38 -15.08 -10.97
C ILE A 195 10.23 -16.42 -11.67
N ILE A 196 9.90 -17.45 -10.91
CA ILE A 196 9.66 -18.78 -11.43
C ILE A 196 8.21 -19.15 -11.11
N LEU A 197 7.43 -19.38 -12.16
CA LEU A 197 6.07 -19.88 -12.07
C LEU A 197 6.06 -21.38 -12.38
N ARG A 198 5.24 -22.14 -11.65
CA ARG A 198 5.10 -23.57 -11.86
C ARG A 198 3.64 -23.95 -12.06
N GLU A 199 3.38 -24.72 -13.10
CA GLU A 199 2.09 -25.32 -13.35
C GLU A 199 2.11 -26.77 -12.88
N LEU A 200 1.14 -27.19 -12.06
CA LEU A 200 1.02 -28.57 -11.60
C LEU A 200 0.41 -29.47 -12.68
N LYS A 201 0.80 -30.75 -12.71
CA LYS A 201 0.03 -31.69 -13.52
C LYS A 201 -1.40 -31.85 -12.96
N PRO A 202 -2.40 -32.09 -13.82
CA PRO A 202 -3.78 -32.27 -13.37
C PRO A 202 -3.94 -33.38 -12.34
N GLY A 203 -4.83 -33.18 -11.37
CA GLY A 203 -5.18 -34.18 -10.36
C GLY A 203 -4.32 -34.15 -9.10
N GLN A 204 -3.44 -33.15 -8.95
CA GLN A 204 -2.66 -32.91 -7.73
C GLN A 204 -3.30 -31.81 -6.89
N ASP A 205 -3.33 -32.02 -5.57
CA ASP A 205 -3.77 -31.03 -4.61
C ASP A 205 -2.55 -30.44 -3.88
N VAL A 206 -2.24 -29.17 -4.19
CA VAL A 206 -1.04 -28.48 -3.71
C VAL A 206 -1.03 -28.30 -2.19
N ASP A 207 -2.21 -28.29 -1.56
CA ASP A 207 -2.35 -28.04 -0.13
C ASP A 207 -2.03 -29.29 0.69
N TYR A 208 -2.12 -30.49 0.10
CA TYR A 208 -1.91 -31.78 0.81
C TYR A 208 -0.66 -32.55 0.42
N LEU A 209 0.04 -32.15 -0.65
CA LEU A 209 1.24 -32.84 -1.14
C LEU A 209 2.51 -32.12 -0.71
N GLU A 210 3.52 -32.87 -0.28
CA GLU A 210 4.84 -32.31 0.00
C GLU A 210 5.54 -31.89 -1.30
N PRO A 211 6.49 -30.92 -1.26
CA PRO A 211 7.19 -30.48 -2.47
C PRO A 211 7.86 -31.60 -3.27
N SER A 212 8.34 -32.67 -2.61
CA SER A 212 8.94 -33.83 -3.28
C SER A 212 7.92 -34.75 -3.99
N GLU A 213 6.63 -34.60 -3.70
CA GLU A 213 5.54 -35.38 -4.28
C GLU A 213 4.87 -34.65 -5.45
N LEU A 214 5.19 -33.37 -5.65
CA LEU A 214 4.62 -32.57 -6.72
C LEU A 214 5.33 -32.81 -8.05
N GLU A 215 4.55 -33.22 -9.04
CA GLU A 215 4.95 -33.16 -10.45
C GLU A 215 4.46 -31.85 -11.09
N TYR A 216 5.34 -31.20 -11.83
CA TYR A 216 5.02 -29.98 -12.58
C TYR A 216 4.84 -30.31 -14.06
N LEU A 217 3.84 -29.71 -14.68
CA LEU A 217 3.61 -29.75 -16.12
C LEU A 217 4.59 -28.82 -16.84
N ASP A 218 4.71 -27.60 -16.33
CA ASP A 218 5.60 -26.57 -16.87
C ASP A 218 6.25 -25.76 -15.75
N LYS A 219 7.39 -25.17 -16.07
CA LYS A 219 8.14 -24.25 -15.23
C LYS A 219 8.54 -23.05 -16.09
N GLU A 220 7.82 -21.96 -15.95
CA GLU A 220 8.11 -20.72 -16.63
C GLU A 220 9.08 -19.88 -15.77
N LYS A 221 10.11 -19.34 -16.42
CA LYS A 221 11.04 -18.39 -15.81
C LYS A 221 10.82 -17.03 -16.46
N ILE A 222 10.48 -16.06 -15.63
CA ILE A 222 10.25 -14.66 -16.00
C ILE A 222 11.41 -13.84 -15.43
N GLU A 223 12.10 -13.12 -16.30
CA GLU A 223 13.14 -12.17 -15.91
C GLU A 223 12.50 -10.78 -15.81
N ILE A 224 12.62 -10.15 -14.64
CA ILE A 224 12.32 -8.71 -14.48
C ILE A 224 13.64 -7.98 -14.72
N LYS A 225 13.70 -7.17 -15.77
CA LYS A 225 14.94 -6.52 -16.19
C LYS A 225 14.78 -5.02 -16.39
N ASP A 226 15.71 -4.27 -15.83
CA ASP A 226 15.76 -2.80 -15.91
C ASP A 226 14.42 -2.15 -15.50
N GLY A 227 13.68 -2.82 -14.61
CA GLY A 227 12.36 -2.42 -14.18
C GLY A 227 12.38 -1.30 -13.15
N LEU A 228 11.19 -0.77 -12.86
CA LEU A 228 10.96 0.21 -11.82
C LEU A 228 10.18 -0.39 -10.66
N THR A 229 10.48 0.07 -9.45
CA THR A 229 9.74 -0.32 -8.25
C THR A 229 9.49 0.86 -7.32
N MET A 230 8.41 0.75 -6.55
CA MET A 230 8.06 1.61 -5.43
C MET A 230 7.97 0.74 -4.18
N TYR A 231 8.72 1.13 -3.15
CA TYR A 231 8.69 0.49 -1.84
C TYR A 231 7.86 1.32 -0.87
N VAL A 232 6.97 0.66 -0.13
CA VAL A 232 6.27 1.26 1.00
C VAL A 232 6.34 0.33 2.21
N MET A 233 6.68 0.93 3.34
CA MET A 233 6.48 0.30 4.65
C MET A 233 5.29 0.97 5.32
N ALA A 234 4.30 0.16 5.70
CA ALA A 234 3.08 0.64 6.33
C ALA A 234 2.86 -0.02 7.69
N LEU A 235 2.39 0.75 8.66
CA LEU A 235 1.86 0.25 9.94
C LEU A 235 0.41 0.71 10.06
N GLN A 236 -0.49 -0.22 10.35
CA GLN A 236 -1.86 0.04 10.75
C GLN A 236 -2.05 -0.50 12.17
N GLY A 237 -2.01 0.38 13.17
CA GLY A 237 -2.16 0.07 14.58
C GLY A 237 -3.60 -0.07 15.07
N MET A 238 -4.55 -0.35 14.18
CA MET A 238 -5.97 -0.53 14.50
C MET A 238 -6.68 -1.38 13.44
N LYS A 239 -7.95 -1.71 13.66
CA LYS A 239 -8.75 -2.47 12.69
C LYS A 239 -9.01 -1.62 11.43
N PRO A 240 -8.92 -2.18 10.20
CA PRO A 240 -9.05 -1.39 8.97
C PRO A 240 -10.33 -0.54 8.89
N HIS A 241 -11.47 -1.12 9.23
CA HIS A 241 -12.78 -0.43 9.18
C HIS A 241 -12.96 0.66 10.24
N HIS A 242 -12.08 0.74 11.24
CA HIS A 242 -12.04 1.87 12.16
C HIS A 242 -11.06 2.95 11.69
N ALA A 243 -10.04 2.59 10.92
CA ALA A 243 -9.07 3.54 10.38
C ALA A 243 -9.66 4.32 9.20
N ALA A 244 -10.28 3.63 8.25
CA ALA A 244 -10.74 4.24 7.01
C ALA A 244 -12.05 3.67 6.48
N ALA A 245 -12.77 4.53 5.78
CA ALA A 245 -13.95 4.20 5.00
C ALA A 245 -13.60 3.96 3.53
N THR A 246 -12.71 4.76 2.97
CA THR A 246 -12.21 4.62 1.59
C THR A 246 -10.72 4.91 1.51
N TRP A 247 -10.04 4.26 0.56
CA TRP A 247 -8.63 4.52 0.23
C TRP A 247 -8.46 4.69 -1.27
N ASP A 248 -7.54 5.57 -1.65
CA ASP A 248 -7.03 5.71 -3.00
C ASP A 248 -5.50 5.66 -2.98
N PHE A 249 -4.96 4.79 -3.83
CA PHE A 249 -3.54 4.60 -3.99
C PHE A 249 -3.15 4.75 -5.46
N LEU A 250 -2.01 5.40 -5.71
CA LEU A 250 -1.41 5.51 -7.03
C LEU A 250 0.08 5.18 -6.93
N ASN A 251 0.55 4.31 -7.82
CA ASN A 251 1.94 4.16 -8.20
C ASN A 251 2.05 4.39 -9.71
N TYR A 252 2.35 5.64 -10.10
CA TYR A 252 2.64 6.01 -11.47
C TYR A 252 4.15 6.00 -11.70
N GLN A 253 4.57 5.34 -12.78
CA GLN A 253 5.95 5.21 -13.21
C GLN A 253 6.03 5.47 -14.71
N SER A 254 6.82 6.47 -15.09
CA SER A 254 7.19 6.73 -16.48
C SER A 254 8.71 6.66 -16.63
N LYS A 255 9.18 6.92 -17.85
CA LYS A 255 10.60 7.07 -18.13
C LYS A 255 11.25 8.16 -17.29
N ASP A 256 10.59 9.30 -17.15
CA ASP A 256 11.21 10.51 -16.60
C ASP A 256 10.69 10.89 -15.20
N TYR A 257 9.57 10.32 -14.73
CA TYR A 257 8.94 10.67 -13.45
C TYR A 257 8.27 9.50 -12.73
N SER A 258 8.10 9.64 -11.41
CA SER A 258 7.23 8.80 -10.59
C SER A 258 6.30 9.65 -9.76
N VAL A 259 5.05 9.22 -9.61
CA VAL A 259 4.07 9.85 -8.72
C VAL A 259 3.46 8.79 -7.83
N VAL A 260 3.56 8.99 -6.51
CA VAL A 260 2.99 8.09 -5.50
C VAL A 260 1.99 8.85 -4.65
N ILE A 261 0.77 8.31 -4.52
CA ILE A 261 -0.29 8.84 -3.66
C ILE A 261 -0.73 7.76 -2.70
N MET A 262 -0.91 8.18 -1.44
CA MET A 262 -1.61 7.42 -0.42
C MET A 262 -2.63 8.34 0.22
N GLU A 263 -3.90 8.14 -0.09
CA GLU A 263 -5.02 8.94 0.41
C GLU A 263 -6.07 8.04 1.03
N PHE A 264 -6.57 8.43 2.19
CA PHE A 264 -7.72 7.78 2.78
C PHE A 264 -8.69 8.76 3.40
N THR A 265 -9.94 8.35 3.48
CA THR A 265 -10.99 9.07 4.18
C THR A 265 -11.41 8.24 5.38
N THR A 266 -11.39 8.83 6.57
CA THR A 266 -11.82 8.15 7.80
C THR A 266 -13.32 7.85 7.78
N PRO A 267 -13.82 6.91 8.61
CA PRO A 267 -15.25 6.72 8.79
C PRO A 267 -15.94 7.94 9.40
N PRO A 268 -17.29 8.02 9.36
CA PRO A 268 -18.05 9.11 9.97
C PRO A 268 -17.72 9.36 11.46
N SER A 269 -17.25 8.33 12.18
CA SER A 269 -16.80 8.44 13.57
C SER A 269 -15.65 9.45 13.77
N TYR A 270 -14.86 9.72 12.73
CA TYR A 270 -13.78 10.71 12.71
C TYR A 270 -14.08 11.85 11.72
N ASN A 271 -15.37 12.18 11.55
CA ASN A 271 -15.85 13.29 10.73
C ASN A 271 -15.45 13.21 9.25
N THR A 272 -15.30 11.99 8.71
CA THR A 272 -15.02 11.78 7.28
C THR A 272 -13.78 12.56 6.82
N THR A 273 -12.75 12.57 7.69
CA THR A 273 -11.54 13.36 7.52
C THR A 273 -10.65 12.71 6.47
N LYS A 274 -10.23 13.49 5.49
CA LYS A 274 -9.28 13.07 4.46
C LYS A 274 -7.84 13.23 4.98
N VAL A 275 -7.04 12.19 4.83
CA VAL A 275 -5.60 12.20 5.08
C VAL A 275 -4.92 11.80 3.79
N SER A 276 -3.97 12.60 3.33
CA SER A 276 -3.36 12.40 2.02
C SER A 276 -1.89 12.76 2.04
N VAL A 277 -1.07 11.93 1.38
CA VAL A 277 0.33 12.23 1.08
C VAL A 277 0.59 11.94 -0.38
N CYS A 278 1.35 12.81 -1.03
CA CYS A 278 1.79 12.60 -2.39
C CYS A 278 3.23 13.03 -2.56
N MET A 279 3.98 12.26 -3.34
CA MET A 279 5.32 12.61 -3.78
C MET A 279 5.47 12.42 -5.29
N THR A 280 6.06 13.40 -5.95
CA THR A 280 6.47 13.39 -7.35
C THR A 280 7.98 13.54 -7.39
N VAL A 281 8.65 12.57 -8.02
CA VAL A 281 10.11 12.58 -8.21
C VAL A 281 10.44 12.45 -9.69
N ASP A 282 11.57 13.02 -10.11
CA ASP A 282 12.10 12.76 -11.46
C ASP A 282 12.87 11.44 -11.52
N LYS A 283 13.36 11.08 -12.72
CA LYS A 283 14.12 9.85 -12.98
C LYS A 283 15.42 9.72 -12.20
N ASP A 284 15.98 10.83 -11.72
CA ASP A 284 17.20 10.84 -10.91
C ASP A 284 16.84 10.82 -9.41
N GLY A 285 15.55 10.70 -9.09
CA GLY A 285 15.03 10.60 -7.73
C GLY A 285 15.00 11.94 -6.99
N LYS A 286 15.11 13.07 -7.70
CA LYS A 286 14.96 14.40 -7.12
C LYS A 286 13.48 14.69 -6.90
N VAL A 287 13.15 15.19 -5.71
CA VAL A 287 11.78 15.60 -5.38
C VAL A 287 11.40 16.85 -6.18
N ILE A 288 10.33 16.72 -6.96
CA ILE A 288 9.68 17.83 -7.68
C ILE A 288 8.60 18.46 -6.81
N LEU A 289 7.79 17.61 -6.15
CA LEU A 289 6.75 18.02 -5.22
C LEU A 289 6.53 16.92 -4.19
N ALA A 290 6.42 17.28 -2.92
CA ALA A 290 5.93 16.39 -1.87
C ALA A 290 4.98 17.19 -0.97
N THR A 291 3.70 16.81 -0.96
CA THR A 291 2.64 17.60 -0.30
C THR A 291 1.58 16.71 0.35
N MET A 292 0.90 17.28 1.34
CA MET A 292 -0.25 16.69 2.02
C MET A 292 -1.58 17.29 1.56
N ASN A 293 -1.53 18.32 0.70
CA ASN A 293 -2.72 18.85 0.03
C ASN A 293 -2.86 18.21 -1.35
N ASN A 294 -3.65 17.14 -1.40
CA ASN A 294 -3.95 16.43 -2.62
C ASN A 294 -5.46 16.29 -2.79
N LYS A 295 -5.87 16.12 -4.04
CA LYS A 295 -7.24 15.86 -4.40
C LYS A 295 -7.31 14.69 -5.36
N THR A 296 -7.85 13.58 -4.86
CA THR A 296 -8.32 12.48 -5.71
C THR A 296 -9.78 12.71 -6.09
N GLU A 297 -10.09 12.58 -7.38
CA GLU A 297 -11.42 12.74 -7.95
C GLU A 297 -11.80 11.47 -8.70
N HIS A 298 -12.83 10.78 -8.19
CA HIS A 298 -13.51 9.70 -8.89
C HIS A 298 -14.47 10.29 -9.92
N LEU A 299 -14.25 9.96 -11.18
CA LEU A 299 -15.02 10.50 -12.30
C LEU A 299 -15.78 9.38 -13.01
N ASP A 300 -16.95 9.74 -13.53
CA ASP A 300 -17.79 8.84 -14.33
C ASP A 300 -18.11 7.53 -13.58
N CYS A 301 -18.44 7.62 -12.29
CA CYS A 301 -18.67 6.44 -11.45
C CYS A 301 -19.88 5.62 -11.92
N GLU A 302 -19.74 4.29 -11.85
CA GLU A 302 -20.81 3.34 -12.08
C GLU A 302 -20.87 2.32 -10.96
N LYS A 303 -22.10 1.92 -10.62
CA LYS A 303 -22.34 0.86 -9.65
C LYS A 303 -21.82 -0.49 -10.14
N ASP A 304 -20.87 -1.08 -9.42
CA ASP A 304 -20.44 -2.47 -9.65
C ASP A 304 -21.51 -3.44 -9.12
N GLU A 305 -21.99 -4.35 -9.96
CA GLU A 305 -23.13 -5.21 -9.63
C GLU A 305 -22.86 -6.21 -8.49
N THR A 306 -21.61 -6.61 -8.30
CA THR A 306 -21.25 -7.59 -7.24
C THR A 306 -21.05 -6.93 -5.89
N SER A 307 -20.22 -5.89 -5.85
CA SER A 307 -19.90 -5.18 -4.62
C SER A 307 -20.97 -4.14 -4.26
N GLY A 308 -21.70 -3.60 -5.24
CA GLY A 308 -22.68 -2.54 -5.04
C GLY A 308 -22.08 -1.15 -4.83
N TRP A 309 -20.75 -1.00 -4.89
CA TRP A 309 -20.05 0.28 -4.77
C TRP A 309 -20.10 1.08 -6.07
N GLU A 310 -20.07 2.40 -5.96
CA GLU A 310 -19.89 3.31 -7.11
C GLU A 310 -18.40 3.39 -7.45
N VAL A 311 -17.99 2.68 -8.50
CA VAL A 311 -16.59 2.54 -8.90
C VAL A 311 -16.27 3.52 -10.03
N PRO A 312 -15.20 4.32 -9.93
CA PRO A 312 -14.82 5.25 -10.99
C PRO A 312 -14.51 4.53 -12.32
N LYS A 313 -14.92 5.13 -13.44
CA LYS A 313 -14.42 4.75 -14.78
C LYS A 313 -13.25 5.62 -15.23
N ARG A 314 -13.00 6.71 -14.53
CA ARG A 314 -11.85 7.59 -14.72
C ARG A 314 -11.44 8.16 -13.37
N ILE A 315 -10.16 8.41 -13.21
CA ILE A 315 -9.63 9.01 -11.98
C ILE A 315 -8.70 10.17 -12.32
N GLN A 316 -8.72 11.18 -11.46
CA GLN A 316 -7.80 12.32 -11.53
C GLN A 316 -7.22 12.56 -10.15
N TYR A 317 -5.90 12.71 -10.11
CA TYR A 317 -5.15 13.10 -8.95
C TYR A 317 -4.53 14.48 -9.20
N THR A 318 -4.74 15.42 -8.29
CA THR A 318 -4.16 16.76 -8.36
C THR A 318 -3.44 17.10 -7.08
N MET A 319 -2.20 17.59 -7.21
CA MET A 319 -1.32 17.91 -6.10
C MET A 319 -0.73 19.29 -6.33
N THR A 320 -0.76 20.12 -5.29
CA THR A 320 -0.37 21.52 -5.40
C THR A 320 0.60 21.91 -4.29
N ASP A 321 1.61 22.68 -4.65
CA ASP A 321 2.47 23.38 -3.69
C ASP A 321 1.79 24.67 -3.21
N ASP A 322 1.08 24.60 -2.09
CA ASP A 322 0.36 25.76 -1.56
C ASP A 322 1.28 26.79 -0.89
N ASP A 323 2.50 26.39 -0.51
CA ASP A 323 3.44 27.29 0.18
C ASP A 323 4.17 28.21 -0.82
N ALA A 324 4.23 27.80 -2.09
CA ALA A 324 4.85 28.57 -3.14
C ALA A 324 3.96 29.74 -3.61
N GLU A 325 4.64 30.84 -3.96
CA GLU A 325 4.01 31.95 -4.68
C GLU A 325 3.43 31.47 -6.03
N GLU A 326 2.35 32.10 -6.48
CA GLU A 326 1.56 31.65 -7.64
C GLU A 326 2.39 31.39 -8.92
N LYS A 327 3.44 32.19 -9.18
CA LYS A 327 4.30 32.04 -10.36
C LYS A 327 5.26 30.85 -10.29
N GLU A 328 5.62 30.42 -9.09
CA GLU A 328 6.54 29.31 -8.84
C GLU A 328 5.82 28.04 -8.38
N ARG A 329 4.51 28.14 -8.12
CA ARG A 329 3.65 27.05 -7.68
C ARG A 329 3.73 25.88 -8.64
N VAL A 330 4.19 24.75 -8.12
CA VAL A 330 4.16 23.48 -8.83
C VAL A 330 2.77 22.87 -8.65
N GLN A 331 2.17 22.48 -9.77
CA GLN A 331 0.96 21.66 -9.80
C GLN A 331 1.26 20.40 -10.60
N VAL A 332 0.99 19.25 -10.00
CA VAL A 332 1.11 17.95 -10.65
C VAL A 332 -0.29 17.37 -10.81
N GLN A 333 -0.59 16.83 -11.99
CA GLN A 333 -1.82 16.13 -12.28
C GLN A 333 -1.49 14.78 -12.90
N VAL A 334 -2.11 13.71 -12.38
CA VAL A 334 -2.15 12.40 -13.04
C VAL A 334 -3.61 12.07 -13.33
N ARG A 335 -3.93 11.71 -14.58
CA ARG A 335 -5.30 11.44 -15.00
C ARG A 335 -5.36 10.30 -16.00
N GLY A 336 -6.38 9.44 -15.89
CA GLY A 336 -6.62 8.43 -16.91
C GLY A 336 -7.94 7.68 -16.75
N ASP A 337 -8.35 7.02 -17.84
CA ASP A 337 -9.49 6.10 -17.84
C ASP A 337 -9.08 4.78 -17.15
N LEU A 338 -9.98 4.22 -16.33
CA LEU A 338 -9.80 2.96 -15.61
C LEU A 338 -10.38 1.79 -16.42
N LYS A 339 -9.75 1.47 -17.56
CA LYS A 339 -10.22 0.44 -18.51
C LYS A 339 -9.80 -0.97 -18.12
N CYS A 340 -8.65 -1.09 -17.48
CA CYS A 340 -8.00 -2.34 -17.15
C CYS A 340 -8.09 -2.61 -15.65
N LEU A 341 -9.20 -3.23 -15.22
CA LEU A 341 -9.35 -3.81 -13.90
C LEU A 341 -8.56 -5.12 -13.85
N CYS A 342 -7.53 -5.18 -13.01
CA CYS A 342 -6.73 -6.38 -12.78
C CYS A 342 -7.49 -7.37 -11.92
N GLU A 343 -8.00 -6.89 -10.78
CA GLU A 343 -8.68 -7.72 -9.79
C GLU A 343 -9.65 -6.89 -8.96
N ARG A 344 -10.73 -7.53 -8.53
CA ARG A 344 -11.69 -7.00 -7.56
C ARG A 344 -11.64 -7.89 -6.33
N VAL A 345 -10.80 -7.51 -5.38
CA VAL A 345 -10.59 -8.27 -4.15
C VAL A 345 -11.80 -8.12 -3.24
N ASP A 346 -12.51 -9.22 -2.97
CA ASP A 346 -13.49 -9.32 -1.89
C ASP A 346 -12.73 -9.63 -0.60
N VAL A 347 -12.44 -8.60 0.20
CA VAL A 347 -11.63 -8.78 1.41
C VAL A 347 -12.30 -9.73 2.40
N MET A 348 -13.64 -9.79 2.40
CA MET A 348 -14.35 -10.75 3.26
C MET A 348 -14.17 -12.18 2.76
N ALA A 349 -14.08 -12.42 1.46
CA ALA A 349 -13.80 -13.75 0.91
C ALA A 349 -12.42 -14.26 1.35
N GLU A 350 -11.42 -13.37 1.39
CA GLU A 350 -10.03 -13.68 1.74
C GLU A 350 -9.80 -13.93 3.24
N ILE A 351 -10.72 -13.52 4.11
CA ILE A 351 -10.58 -13.71 5.56
C ILE A 351 -10.94 -15.16 5.97
N PRO A 352 -10.07 -15.87 6.72
CA PRO A 352 -10.39 -17.18 7.27
C PRO A 352 -11.66 -17.19 8.13
N GLN A 353 -12.42 -18.29 8.06
CA GLN A 353 -13.76 -18.38 8.66
C GLN A 353 -13.81 -18.07 10.17
N PHE A 354 -12.74 -18.37 10.92
CA PHE A 354 -12.70 -18.11 12.36
C PHE A 354 -12.58 -16.61 12.69
N VAL A 355 -12.00 -15.80 11.80
CA VAL A 355 -11.89 -14.34 11.93
C VAL A 355 -13.20 -13.67 11.51
N LYS A 356 -13.93 -14.24 10.53
CA LYS A 356 -15.22 -13.69 10.05
C LYS A 356 -16.22 -13.43 11.18
N ASN A 357 -16.25 -14.26 12.22
CA ASN A 357 -17.16 -14.09 13.37
C ASN A 357 -16.84 -12.85 14.24
N ILE A 358 -15.63 -12.31 14.15
CA ILE A 358 -15.21 -11.08 14.86
C ILE A 358 -15.57 -9.83 14.03
N VAL A 359 -15.66 -9.97 12.71
CA VAL A 359 -15.92 -8.86 11.76
C VAL A 359 -17.40 -8.79 11.34
N SER A 360 -18.12 -9.92 11.33
CA SER A 360 -19.53 -10.02 10.94
C SER A 360 -20.50 -9.32 11.90
N GLY A 361 -20.01 -8.83 13.05
CA GLY A 361 -20.80 -8.01 13.97
C GLY A 361 -20.97 -6.56 13.51
N VAL A 362 -20.12 -6.08 12.59
CA VAL A 362 -20.12 -4.68 12.15
C VAL A 362 -21.12 -4.49 11.01
N ALA A 363 -22.34 -4.09 11.37
CA ALA A 363 -23.38 -3.75 10.39
C ALA A 363 -22.87 -2.65 9.44
N GLY A 364 -22.85 -2.95 8.13
CA GLY A 364 -22.63 -1.96 7.06
C GLY A 364 -21.23 -1.94 6.41
N THR A 365 -20.27 -2.76 6.85
CA THR A 365 -18.98 -2.87 6.14
C THR A 365 -19.08 -3.88 4.99
N LYS A 366 -18.57 -3.49 3.81
CA LYS A 366 -18.50 -4.34 2.61
C LYS A 366 -17.17 -4.07 1.90
N PRO A 367 -16.04 -4.58 2.46
CA PRO A 367 -14.71 -4.19 1.99
C PRO A 367 -14.36 -4.80 0.63
N TYR A 368 -14.11 -3.94 -0.35
CA TYR A 368 -13.61 -4.30 -1.67
C TYR A 368 -12.43 -3.43 -2.07
N ILE A 369 -11.43 -4.03 -2.72
CA ILE A 369 -10.31 -3.33 -3.35
C ILE A 369 -10.41 -3.53 -4.86
N PHE A 370 -10.48 -2.43 -5.60
CA PHE A 370 -10.43 -2.43 -7.06
C PHE A 370 -9.03 -2.06 -7.50
N GLN A 371 -8.33 -3.02 -8.09
CA GLN A 371 -6.95 -2.86 -8.52
C GLN A 371 -6.90 -2.67 -10.03
N PHE A 372 -6.29 -1.58 -10.47
CA PHE A 372 -6.25 -1.19 -11.87
C PHE A 372 -4.81 -1.06 -12.38
N SER A 373 -4.62 -1.35 -13.66
CA SER A 373 -3.33 -1.23 -14.35
C SER A 373 -3.55 -0.55 -15.69
N ASN A 374 -3.33 0.76 -15.75
CA ASN A 374 -3.60 1.58 -16.94
C ASN A 374 -2.39 2.42 -17.33
N GLU A 375 -2.38 2.88 -18.57
CA GLU A 375 -1.58 4.04 -18.94
C GLU A 375 -2.35 5.31 -18.52
N MET A 376 -1.68 6.24 -17.84
CA MET A 376 -2.24 7.52 -17.43
C MET A 376 -1.37 8.67 -17.95
N GLU A 377 -1.96 9.86 -18.02
CA GLU A 377 -1.32 11.11 -18.44
C GLU A 377 -0.81 11.86 -17.20
N LEU A 378 0.45 12.28 -17.22
CA LEU A 378 1.08 13.15 -16.23
C LEU A 378 1.26 14.55 -16.83
N THR A 379 0.78 15.56 -16.12
CA THR A 379 1.08 16.97 -16.41
C THR A 379 1.74 17.62 -15.20
N ILE A 380 2.86 18.31 -15.40
CA ILE A 380 3.49 19.15 -14.39
C ILE A 380 3.50 20.59 -14.88
N LYS A 381 2.96 21.50 -14.05
CA LYS A 381 2.92 22.95 -14.29
C LYS A 381 3.72 23.69 -13.24
N ARG A 382 4.34 24.80 -13.64
CA ARG A 382 4.92 25.81 -12.76
C ARG A 382 4.29 27.17 -13.10
N GLY A 383 3.47 27.69 -12.20
CA GLY A 383 2.52 28.76 -12.52
C GLY A 383 1.61 28.33 -13.69
N ASP A 384 1.51 29.17 -14.72
CA ASP A 384 0.70 28.89 -15.91
C ASP A 384 1.40 28.02 -16.97
N LYS A 385 2.69 27.75 -16.81
CA LYS A 385 3.49 27.06 -17.82
C LYS A 385 3.43 25.54 -17.60
N VAL A 386 3.04 24.80 -18.63
CA VAL A 386 3.22 23.33 -18.68
C VAL A 386 4.69 23.03 -18.94
N GLU A 387 5.35 22.36 -17.99
CA GLU A 387 6.75 21.93 -18.10
C GLU A 387 6.88 20.48 -18.55
N VAL A 388 5.91 19.63 -18.19
CA VAL A 388 5.88 18.20 -18.52
C VAL A 388 4.47 17.83 -18.95
N ASP A 389 4.39 17.02 -20.01
CA ASP A 389 3.20 16.37 -20.51
C ASP A 389 3.63 15.03 -21.11
N GLU A 390 3.36 13.94 -20.41
CA GLU A 390 3.79 12.60 -20.81
C GLU A 390 2.83 11.52 -20.33
N LYS A 391 3.12 10.28 -20.71
CA LYS A 391 2.38 9.11 -20.29
C LYS A 391 3.27 8.12 -19.56
N GLY A 392 2.65 7.34 -18.71
CA GLY A 392 3.33 6.35 -17.89
C GLY A 392 2.39 5.27 -17.42
N TYR A 393 3.01 4.20 -16.95
CA TYR A 393 2.33 3.08 -16.34
C TYR A 393 1.79 3.50 -14.97
N ALA A 394 0.52 3.22 -14.70
CA ALA A 394 -0.11 3.47 -13.41
C ALA A 394 -0.74 2.18 -12.88
N TYR A 395 -0.23 1.74 -11.73
CA TYR A 395 -0.96 0.83 -10.87
C TYR A 395 -1.71 1.66 -9.83
N SER A 396 -3.03 1.55 -9.79
CA SER A 396 -3.87 2.32 -8.87
C SER A 396 -4.90 1.44 -8.19
N GLU A 397 -5.19 1.74 -6.93
CA GLU A 397 -6.22 1.04 -6.17
C GLU A 397 -7.26 2.02 -5.66
N THR A 398 -8.52 1.62 -5.74
CA THR A 398 -9.63 2.29 -5.05
C THR A 398 -10.28 1.28 -4.13
N THR A 399 -10.29 1.58 -2.84
CA THR A 399 -10.82 0.71 -1.78
C THR A 399 -12.05 1.34 -1.17
N PHE A 400 -13.07 0.52 -0.96
CA PHE A 400 -14.28 0.89 -0.23
C PHE A 400 -14.47 -0.09 0.91
N ILE A 401 -14.68 0.41 2.13
CA ILE A 401 -14.85 -0.39 3.35
C ILE A 401 -16.24 -0.14 3.94
N THR A 402 -16.58 1.12 4.14
CA THR A 402 -17.89 1.59 4.64
C THR A 402 -18.29 2.86 3.90
N ALA A 403 -19.59 3.14 3.88
CA ALA A 403 -20.11 4.37 3.29
C ALA A 403 -19.63 5.61 4.08
N ILE A 404 -19.50 6.74 3.36
CA ILE A 404 -19.10 8.06 3.87
C ILE A 404 -20.27 9.04 3.87
#